data_AF-A0A925TU39-F1
#
_entry.id   AF-A0A925TU39-F1
#
_cell.length_a   1.000
_cell.length_b   1.000
_cell.length_c   1.000
_cell.angle_alpha   90.00
_cell.angle_beta   90.00
_cell.angle_gamma   90.00
#
_symmetry.space_group_name_H-M   'P 1'
#
loop_
_entity.id
_entity.type
_entity.pdbx_description
1 polymer ?
#
loop_
_entity_poly.entity_id
_entity_poly.type
_entity_poly.pdbx_seq_one_letter_code
_entity_poly.pdbx_strand_id
1 'polypeptide(L)'
;MPTGPVDAGVRKIKAELKTIIGKYPSSTADPHNTLFDFEADEEKLKVFDRKIQMICNSVEPFTITCIDFGEFYWNKTIYVALDEKTLKLITQLRKKLSAQLKHGKYDEEVNFDAGKSPHITVARTLQEEQYQTAKKYFHNKKFSGSFLCEGIALRKLIEGKGFTKYGVIKIYPFSKQNLTLF
;
A
#
# COMPACT_ATOMS: atom_id res chain seq x y z
N MET A 1 -6.22 -1.85 2.12
CA MET A 1 -5.70 -1.28 3.38
C MET A 1 -5.77 -2.39 4.43
N PRO A 2 -4.78 -2.54 5.33
CA PRO A 2 -4.91 -3.45 6.47
C PRO A 2 -6.09 -3.08 7.35
N THR A 3 -6.67 -4.07 8.02
CA THR A 3 -7.74 -3.91 9.01
C THR A 3 -7.37 -4.71 10.27
N GLY A 4 -8.07 -4.45 11.38
CA GLY A 4 -7.95 -5.25 12.59
C GLY A 4 -6.53 -5.25 13.19
N PRO A 5 -6.03 -6.42 13.65
CA PRO A 5 -4.75 -6.51 14.35
C PRO A 5 -3.54 -6.01 13.55
N VAL A 6 -3.53 -6.19 12.22
CA VAL A 6 -2.40 -5.75 11.38
C VAL A 6 -2.34 -4.22 11.32
N ASP A 7 -3.47 -3.54 11.11
CA ASP A 7 -3.51 -2.07 11.13
C ASP A 7 -3.08 -1.51 12.49
N ALA A 8 -3.69 -2.01 13.57
CA ALA A 8 -3.37 -1.60 14.93
C ALA A 8 -1.89 -1.85 15.29
N GLY A 9 -1.36 -3.02 14.92
CA GLY A 9 0.02 -3.39 15.13
C GLY A 9 1.00 -2.46 14.41
N VAL A 10 0.78 -2.19 13.12
CA VAL A 10 1.63 -1.27 12.36
C VAL A 10 1.57 0.15 12.93
N ARG A 11 0.39 0.66 13.30
CA ARG A 11 0.25 1.98 13.93
C ARG A 11 1.00 2.07 15.26
N LYS A 12 0.89 1.03 16.10
CA LYS A 12 1.63 0.93 17.36
C LYS A 12 3.14 0.96 17.12
N ILE A 13 3.63 0.16 16.18
CA ILE A 13 5.06 0.13 15.82
C ILE A 13 5.54 1.50 15.32
N LYS A 14 4.75 2.20 14.51
CA LYS A 14 5.09 3.57 14.07
C LYS A 14 5.17 4.55 15.23
N ALA A 15 4.24 4.47 16.17
CA ALA A 15 4.26 5.32 17.35
C ALA A 15 5.48 5.03 18.24
N GLU A 16 5.79 3.77 18.50
CA GLU A 16 6.99 3.34 19.24
C GLU A 16 8.27 3.77 18.54
N LEU A 17 8.37 3.56 17.23
CA LEU A 17 9.55 3.97 16.48
C LEU A 17 9.76 5.49 16.57
N LYS A 18 8.68 6.28 16.49
CA LYS A 18 8.74 7.74 16.62
C LYS A 18 9.28 8.19 17.98
N THR A 19 9.04 7.45 19.08
CA THR A 19 9.64 7.80 20.38
C THR A 19 11.14 7.51 20.44
N ILE A 20 11.65 6.66 19.55
CA ILE A 20 13.06 6.24 19.51
C ILE A 20 13.88 7.13 18.57
N ILE A 21 13.39 7.35 17.35
CA ILE A 21 14.13 8.08 16.29
C ILE A 21 13.59 9.48 16.02
N GLY A 22 12.64 9.95 16.84
CA GLY A 22 11.96 11.23 16.64
C GLY A 22 10.97 11.23 15.48
N LYS A 23 10.56 12.42 15.04
CA LYS A 23 9.57 12.58 13.97
C LYS A 23 10.18 12.23 12.61
N TYR A 24 9.43 11.51 11.79
CA TYR A 24 9.81 11.15 10.41
C TYR A 24 8.60 11.24 9.46
N PRO A 25 8.81 11.34 8.13
CA PRO A 25 7.76 11.73 7.17
C PRO A 25 6.50 10.85 7.19
N SER A 26 6.66 9.53 7.38
CA SER A 26 5.56 8.56 7.34
C SER A 26 5.05 8.10 8.71
N SER A 27 5.46 8.79 9.78
CA SER A 27 5.11 8.43 11.17
C SER A 27 3.61 8.49 11.47
N THR A 28 2.86 9.29 10.72
CA THR A 28 1.39 9.44 10.84
C THR A 28 0.62 8.89 9.63
N ALA A 29 1.32 8.38 8.63
CA ALA A 29 0.68 7.85 7.43
C ALA A 29 -0.01 6.51 7.71
N ASP A 30 -1.23 6.32 7.21
CA ASP A 30 -1.97 5.07 7.39
C ASP A 30 -1.20 3.87 6.81
N PRO A 31 -1.25 2.70 7.47
CA PRO A 31 -0.76 1.45 6.89
C PRO A 31 -1.47 1.15 5.57
N HIS A 32 -0.70 0.87 4.52
CA HIS A 32 -1.24 0.49 3.21
C HIS A 32 -0.19 -0.23 2.36
N ASN A 33 -0.66 -0.91 1.32
CA ASN A 33 0.15 -1.43 0.24
C ASN A 33 -0.16 -0.61 -1.02
N THR A 34 0.87 0.02 -1.60
CA THR A 34 0.71 0.85 -2.78
C THR A 34 0.64 -0.02 -4.03
N LEU A 35 -0.36 0.22 -4.89
CA LEU A 35 -0.47 -0.46 -6.19
C LEU A 35 0.21 0.36 -7.30
N PHE A 36 -0.07 1.65 -7.36
CA PHE A 36 0.50 2.67 -8.25
C PHE A 36 0.05 4.05 -7.75
N ASP A 37 0.66 5.11 -8.26
CA ASP A 37 0.20 6.50 -8.09
C ASP A 37 0.09 7.19 -9.46
N PHE A 38 -0.70 8.25 -9.52
CA PHE A 38 -0.96 9.00 -10.75
C PHE A 38 -1.49 10.40 -10.43
N GLU A 39 -1.26 11.33 -11.35
CA GLU A 39 -1.98 12.59 -11.42
C GLU A 39 -3.20 12.42 -12.34
N ALA A 40 -4.30 13.10 -12.04
CA ALA A 40 -5.49 13.04 -12.88
C ALA A 40 -6.33 14.30 -12.79
N ASP A 41 -6.80 14.76 -13.95
CA ASP A 41 -7.95 15.64 -14.08
C ASP A 41 -9.27 14.85 -13.92
N GLU A 42 -10.40 15.54 -14.06
CA GLU A 42 -11.71 14.91 -13.91
C GLU A 42 -12.02 13.87 -15.00
N GLU A 43 -11.56 14.07 -16.23
CA GLU A 43 -11.83 13.15 -17.34
C GLU A 43 -11.09 11.83 -17.12
N LYS A 44 -9.79 11.91 -16.85
CA LYS A 44 -8.94 10.76 -16.56
C LYS A 44 -9.44 10.03 -15.31
N LEU A 45 -9.83 10.76 -14.27
CA LEU A 45 -10.38 10.16 -13.06
C LEU A 45 -11.64 9.33 -13.36
N LYS A 46 -12.57 9.84 -14.18
CA LYS A 46 -13.78 9.08 -14.60
C LYS A 46 -13.44 7.84 -15.41
N VAL A 47 -12.42 7.89 -16.27
CA VAL A 47 -11.95 6.72 -17.03
C VAL A 47 -11.35 5.68 -16.10
N PHE A 48 -10.48 6.10 -15.18
CA PHE A 48 -9.80 5.21 -14.25
C PHE A 48 -10.77 4.58 -13.27
N ASP A 49 -11.75 5.34 -12.77
CA ASP A 49 -12.82 4.87 -11.90
C ASP A 49 -13.54 3.65 -12.47
N ARG A 50 -14.02 3.76 -13.72
CA ARG A 50 -14.72 2.68 -14.42
C ARG A 50 -13.83 1.45 -14.61
N LYS A 51 -12.57 1.64 -15.01
CA LYS A 51 -11.62 0.55 -15.24
C LYS A 51 -11.24 -0.18 -13.96
N ILE A 52 -10.99 0.56 -12.88
CA ILE A 52 -10.66 -0.02 -11.57
C ILE A 52 -11.87 -0.80 -11.05
N GLN A 53 -13.08 -0.23 -11.13
CA GLN A 53 -14.31 -0.91 -10.72
C GLN A 53 -14.52 -2.22 -11.49
N MET A 54 -14.36 -2.21 -12.82
CA MET A 54 -14.47 -3.40 -13.66
C MET A 54 -13.51 -4.50 -13.24
N ILE A 55 -12.24 -4.15 -12.98
CA ILE A 55 -11.26 -5.13 -12.49
C ILE A 55 -11.65 -5.66 -11.11
N CYS A 56 -12.04 -4.79 -10.17
CA CYS A 56 -12.42 -5.22 -8.83
C CYS A 56 -13.63 -6.16 -8.82
N ASN A 57 -14.59 -5.97 -9.73
CA ASN A 57 -15.73 -6.87 -9.92
C ASN A 57 -15.35 -8.29 -10.42
N SER A 58 -14.11 -8.49 -10.86
CA SER A 58 -13.57 -9.78 -11.34
C SER A 58 -12.57 -10.43 -10.38
N VAL A 59 -12.35 -9.81 -9.21
CA VAL A 59 -11.38 -10.28 -8.21
C VAL A 59 -12.15 -10.70 -6.98
N GLU A 60 -11.85 -11.88 -6.46
CA GLU A 60 -12.37 -12.33 -5.16
C GLU A 60 -11.53 -11.76 -4.01
N PRO A 61 -12.13 -11.50 -2.84
CA PRO A 61 -11.38 -11.21 -1.62
C PRO A 61 -10.31 -12.26 -1.34
N PHE A 62 -9.12 -11.81 -0.95
CA PHE A 62 -8.02 -12.72 -0.63
C PHE A 62 -7.32 -12.28 0.66
N THR A 63 -6.76 -13.26 1.37
CA THR A 63 -6.00 -12.99 2.59
C THR A 63 -4.62 -12.44 2.24
N ILE A 64 -4.25 -11.34 2.89
CA ILE A 64 -2.89 -10.78 2.87
C ILE A 64 -2.21 -11.23 4.15
N THR A 65 -1.09 -11.94 3.99
CA THR A 65 -0.26 -12.42 5.11
C THR A 65 0.98 -11.56 5.22
N CYS A 66 1.17 -10.95 6.38
CA CYS A 66 2.34 -10.16 6.74
C CYS A 66 3.34 -11.03 7.51
N ILE A 67 4.60 -10.98 7.10
CA ILE A 67 5.70 -11.70 7.73
C ILE A 67 6.89 -10.77 7.91
N ASP A 68 7.39 -10.69 9.14
CA ASP A 68 8.61 -10.00 9.52
C ASP A 68 8.73 -8.54 9.04
N PHE A 69 9.89 -7.97 9.32
CA PHE A 69 10.28 -6.66 8.82
C PHE A 69 11.33 -6.84 7.72
N GLY A 70 11.34 -5.90 6.79
CA GLY A 70 12.38 -5.77 5.78
C GLY A 70 12.83 -4.32 5.63
N GLU A 71 13.86 -4.12 4.81
CA GLU A 71 14.41 -2.80 4.54
C GLU A 71 14.75 -2.59 3.07
N PHE A 72 14.64 -1.34 2.64
CA PHE A 72 15.21 -0.85 1.40
C PHE A 72 16.28 0.17 1.73
N TYR A 73 17.54 -0.24 1.57
CA TYR A 73 18.70 0.61 1.87
C TYR A 73 18.71 1.88 1.01
N TRP A 74 18.42 1.75 -0.29
CA TRP A 74 18.51 2.84 -1.27
C TRP A 74 17.63 4.06 -0.98
N ASN A 75 16.49 3.88 -0.29
CA ASN A 75 15.61 4.98 0.13
C ASN A 75 15.34 5.01 1.64
N LYS A 76 16.14 4.26 2.42
CA LYS A 76 16.10 4.24 3.88
C LYS A 76 14.69 3.97 4.41
N THR A 77 14.07 2.90 3.89
CA THR A 77 12.71 2.46 4.23
C THR A 77 12.75 1.21 5.08
N ILE A 78 11.93 1.18 6.13
CA ILE A 78 11.58 0.00 6.91
C ILE A 78 10.13 -0.34 6.63
N TYR A 79 9.84 -1.62 6.38
CA TYR A 79 8.50 -2.09 6.04
C TYR A 79 8.18 -3.42 6.70
N VAL A 80 6.89 -3.73 6.79
CA VAL A 80 6.39 -5.08 7.06
C VAL A 80 6.35 -5.84 5.74
N ALA A 81 7.02 -6.99 5.69
CA ALA A 81 7.06 -7.82 4.49
C ALA A 81 5.81 -8.69 4.38
N LEU A 82 5.60 -9.27 3.19
CA LEU A 82 4.46 -10.12 2.88
C LEU A 82 4.96 -11.50 2.48
N ASP A 83 4.15 -12.54 2.72
CA ASP A 83 4.51 -13.88 2.28
C ASP A 83 4.50 -14.01 0.75
N GLU A 84 5.15 -15.06 0.24
CA GLU A 84 5.31 -15.24 -1.20
C GLU A 84 3.96 -15.35 -1.94
N LYS A 85 2.96 -16.01 -1.31
CA LYS A 85 1.61 -16.15 -1.87
C LYS A 85 0.95 -14.77 -2.04
N THR A 86 1.01 -13.93 -1.01
CA THR A 86 0.48 -12.57 -1.03
C THR A 86 1.18 -11.72 -2.08
N LEU A 87 2.51 -11.80 -2.16
CA LEU A 87 3.30 -11.08 -3.17
C LEU A 87 2.86 -11.44 -4.60
N LYS A 88 2.63 -12.73 -4.88
CA LYS A 88 2.12 -13.20 -6.18
C LYS A 88 0.74 -12.64 -6.49
N LEU A 89 -0.20 -12.70 -5.53
CA LEU A 89 -1.57 -12.21 -5.70
C LEU A 89 -1.60 -10.69 -5.98
N ILE A 90 -0.90 -9.89 -5.19
CA ILE A 90 -0.84 -8.43 -5.39
C ILE A 90 -0.16 -8.11 -6.72
N THR A 91 0.91 -8.82 -7.07
CA THR A 91 1.60 -8.61 -8.36
C THR A 91 0.69 -8.92 -9.56
N GLN A 92 -0.12 -9.99 -9.49
CA GLN A 92 -1.11 -10.31 -10.52
C GLN A 92 -2.20 -9.25 -10.62
N LEU A 93 -2.75 -8.80 -9.49
CA LEU A 93 -3.73 -7.72 -9.44
C LEU A 93 -3.17 -6.44 -10.07
N ARG A 94 -1.94 -6.06 -9.72
CA ARG A 94 -1.26 -4.90 -10.30
C ARG A 94 -1.07 -5.05 -11.80
N LYS A 95 -0.64 -6.21 -12.30
CA LYS A 95 -0.53 -6.47 -13.75
C LYS A 95 -1.87 -6.30 -14.46
N LYS A 96 -2.97 -6.82 -13.90
CA LYS A 96 -4.33 -6.63 -14.45
C LYS A 96 -4.72 -5.15 -14.49
N LEU A 97 -4.52 -4.43 -13.40
CA LEU A 97 -4.81 -2.99 -13.32
C LEU A 97 -3.95 -2.19 -14.31
N SER A 98 -2.65 -2.41 -14.34
CA SER A 98 -1.74 -1.72 -15.27
C SER A 98 -2.10 -1.97 -16.72
N ALA A 99 -2.45 -3.22 -17.10
CA ALA A 99 -2.86 -3.54 -18.46
C ALA A 99 -4.12 -2.77 -18.89
N GLN A 100 -5.07 -2.58 -17.97
CA GLN A 100 -6.30 -1.82 -18.25
C GLN A 100 -6.09 -0.31 -18.21
N LEU A 101 -5.25 0.18 -17.30
CA LEU A 101 -5.03 1.61 -17.10
C LEU A 101 -4.08 2.23 -18.13
N LYS A 102 -3.18 1.43 -18.72
CA LYS A 102 -2.44 1.84 -19.91
C LYS A 102 -3.43 2.16 -21.03
N HIS A 103 -3.42 3.41 -21.47
CA HIS A 103 -4.35 3.97 -22.43
C HIS A 103 -3.67 4.85 -23.48
N GLY A 104 -2.33 4.84 -23.56
CA GLY A 104 -1.54 5.64 -24.50
C GLY A 104 -1.56 7.14 -24.14
N LYS A 105 -2.74 7.76 -24.13
CA LYS A 105 -2.98 9.17 -23.78
C LYS A 105 -2.50 9.56 -22.37
N TYR A 106 -2.52 8.62 -21.41
CA TYR A 106 -2.29 8.92 -19.99
C TYR A 106 -1.13 8.13 -19.37
N ASP A 107 -0.35 7.40 -20.18
CA ASP A 107 0.62 6.42 -19.68
C ASP A 107 1.78 7.09 -18.93
N GLU A 108 2.22 8.26 -19.41
CA GLU A 108 3.32 9.03 -18.80
C GLU A 108 2.96 9.62 -17.43
N GLU A 109 1.67 9.74 -17.15
CA GLU A 109 1.12 10.33 -15.93
C GLU A 109 0.76 9.27 -14.87
N VAL A 110 1.08 7.99 -15.11
CA VAL A 110 0.88 6.90 -14.15
C VAL A 110 2.20 6.25 -13.80
N ASN A 111 2.58 6.38 -12.52
CA ASN A 111 3.73 5.69 -11.98
C ASN A 111 3.35 4.26 -11.58
N PHE A 112 3.45 3.34 -12.53
CA PHE A 112 3.27 1.92 -12.26
C PHE A 112 4.39 1.32 -11.40
N ASP A 113 5.50 2.02 -11.20
CA ASP A 113 6.66 1.52 -10.48
C ASP A 113 6.53 1.68 -8.97
N ALA A 114 5.71 2.63 -8.50
CA ALA A 114 5.49 2.91 -7.07
C ALA A 114 5.05 1.69 -6.24
N GLY A 115 4.34 0.73 -6.85
CA GLY A 115 3.89 -0.50 -6.19
C GLY A 115 4.68 -1.76 -6.55
N LYS A 116 5.80 -1.65 -7.30
CA LYS A 116 6.52 -2.81 -7.88
C LYS A 116 6.92 -3.87 -6.86
N SER A 117 7.26 -3.43 -5.66
CA SER A 117 7.58 -4.29 -4.53
C SER A 117 6.46 -4.15 -3.50
N PRO A 118 5.47 -5.05 -3.43
CA PRO A 118 4.39 -4.95 -2.46
C PRO A 118 4.90 -5.07 -1.01
N HIS A 119 4.64 -4.06 -0.19
CA HIS A 119 5.01 -4.01 1.22
C HIS A 119 4.08 -3.06 1.99
N ILE A 120 4.16 -3.06 3.33
CA ILE A 120 3.48 -2.05 4.16
C ILE A 120 4.55 -1.19 4.85
N THR A 121 4.65 0.08 4.47
CA THR A 121 5.67 0.98 5.01
C THR A 121 5.46 1.30 6.50
N VAL A 122 6.49 1.05 7.31
CA VAL A 122 6.58 1.49 8.72
C VAL A 122 7.24 2.87 8.78
N ALA A 123 8.38 3.03 8.11
CA ALA A 123 9.12 4.27 8.00
C ALA A 123 9.75 4.37 6.61
N ARG A 124 9.85 5.58 6.05
CA ARG A 124 10.45 5.85 4.74
C ARG A 124 11.08 7.22 4.74
N THR A 125 12.07 7.41 3.86
CA THR A 125 12.76 8.70 3.71
C THR A 125 13.37 9.14 5.05
N LEU A 126 13.93 8.17 5.78
CA LEU A 126 14.60 8.42 7.04
C LEU A 126 15.92 9.15 6.80
N GLN A 127 16.31 10.02 7.74
CA GLN A 127 17.70 10.50 7.78
C GLN A 127 18.64 9.35 8.12
N GLU A 128 19.93 9.47 7.79
CA GLU A 128 20.89 8.37 7.95
C GLU A 128 20.94 7.84 9.39
N GLU A 129 21.04 8.74 10.37
CA GLU A 129 21.06 8.38 11.79
C GLU A 129 19.77 7.68 12.24
N GLN A 130 18.62 8.19 11.79
CA GLN A 130 17.31 7.57 12.06
C GLN A 130 17.23 6.17 11.46
N TYR A 131 17.73 6.00 10.23
CA TYR A 131 17.72 4.74 9.52
C TYR A 131 18.60 3.70 10.20
N GLN A 132 19.83 4.05 10.58
CA GLN A 132 20.73 3.13 11.29
C GLN A 132 20.15 2.69 12.64
N THR A 133 19.52 3.62 13.36
CA THR A 133 18.85 3.30 14.63
C THR A 133 17.62 2.43 14.42
N ALA A 134 16.78 2.73 13.43
CA ALA A 134 15.61 1.92 13.09
C ALA A 134 16.00 0.50 12.65
N LYS A 135 17.01 0.38 11.79
CA LYS A 135 17.55 -0.91 11.33
C LYS A 135 17.97 -1.79 12.52
N LYS A 136 18.73 -1.23 13.47
CA LYS A 136 19.12 -1.92 14.70
C LYS A 136 17.91 -2.33 15.55
N TYR A 137 16.94 -1.43 15.70
CA TYR A 137 15.71 -1.69 16.46
C TYR A 137 14.89 -2.86 15.89
N PHE A 138 14.83 -3.02 14.57
CA PHE A 138 14.06 -4.08 13.91
C PHE A 138 14.82 -5.38 13.67
N HIS A 139 16.16 -5.40 13.81
CA HIS A 139 16.99 -6.56 13.47
C HIS A 139 16.54 -7.88 14.12
N ASN A 140 16.11 -7.84 15.37
CA ASN A 140 15.63 -9.01 16.13
C ASN A 140 14.12 -9.02 16.38
N LYS A 141 13.38 -8.09 15.77
CA LYS A 141 11.92 -8.03 15.91
C LYS A 141 11.25 -8.87 14.85
N LYS A 142 10.13 -9.47 15.24
CA LYS A 142 9.29 -10.27 14.37
C LYS A 142 7.92 -9.61 14.24
N PHE A 143 7.31 -9.79 13.08
CA PHE A 143 5.93 -9.38 12.83
C PHE A 143 5.20 -10.53 12.17
N SER A 144 3.99 -10.81 12.62
CA SER A 144 3.13 -11.77 11.96
C SER A 144 1.69 -11.36 12.14
N GLY A 145 0.92 -11.52 11.08
CA GLY A 145 -0.51 -11.26 11.09
C GLY A 145 -1.07 -11.39 9.69
N SER A 146 -2.39 -11.49 9.61
CA SER A 146 -3.09 -11.54 8.34
C SER A 146 -4.38 -10.77 8.43
N PHE A 147 -4.89 -10.37 7.27
CA PHE A 147 -6.21 -9.75 7.15
C PHE A 147 -6.83 -10.09 5.80
N LEU A 148 -8.16 -10.10 5.75
CA LEU A 148 -8.90 -10.26 4.50
C LEU A 148 -8.89 -8.92 3.73
N CYS A 149 -8.39 -8.94 2.50
CA CYS A 149 -8.45 -7.81 1.60
C CYS A 149 -9.73 -7.91 0.75
N GLU A 150 -10.72 -7.09 1.07
CA GLU A 150 -12.01 -7.06 0.37
C GLU A 150 -12.09 -5.97 -0.71
N GLY A 151 -10.99 -5.25 -1.02
CA GLY A 151 -11.02 -4.22 -2.05
C GLY A 151 -9.81 -3.29 -2.09
N ILE A 152 -9.88 -2.33 -3.02
CA ILE A 152 -8.86 -1.30 -3.25
C ILE A 152 -9.41 0.06 -2.82
N ALA A 153 -8.57 0.91 -2.24
CA ALA A 153 -8.92 2.29 -1.94
C ALA A 153 -8.24 3.25 -2.92
N LEU A 154 -9.00 4.16 -3.52
CA LEU A 154 -8.45 5.35 -4.15
C LEU A 154 -8.27 6.43 -3.10
N ARG A 155 -7.06 7.00 -3.08
CA ARG A 155 -6.67 8.02 -2.11
C ARG A 155 -6.23 9.29 -2.83
N LYS A 156 -6.61 10.44 -2.28
CA LYS A 156 -6.22 11.76 -2.78
C LYS A 156 -5.33 12.46 -1.77
N LEU A 157 -4.29 13.13 -2.26
CA LEU A 157 -3.46 14.02 -1.46
C LEU A 157 -4.32 15.19 -0.95
N ILE A 158 -4.42 15.34 0.36
CA ILE A 158 -5.21 16.40 1.03
C ILE A 158 -4.28 17.52 1.50
N GLU A 159 -3.10 17.17 2.01
CA GLU A 159 -2.10 18.13 2.50
C GLU A 159 -0.71 17.66 2.08
N GLY A 160 0.08 18.54 1.49
CA GLY A 160 1.42 18.23 0.98
C GLY A 160 2.55 19.07 1.59
N LYS A 161 2.25 20.11 2.37
CA LYS A 161 3.26 20.98 2.99
C LYS A 161 3.65 20.40 4.35
N GLY A 162 4.92 20.03 4.52
CA GLY A 162 5.47 19.49 5.76
C GLY A 162 5.17 17.99 6.00
N PHE A 163 3.90 17.56 5.89
CA PHE A 163 3.51 16.15 5.97
C PHE A 163 2.51 15.80 4.88
N THR A 164 2.78 14.69 4.20
CA THR A 164 1.91 14.19 3.14
C THR A 164 0.74 13.42 3.75
N LYS A 165 -0.48 13.97 3.69
CA LYS A 165 -1.70 13.32 4.17
C LYS A 165 -2.60 12.94 3.00
N TYR A 166 -2.95 11.66 2.93
CA TYR A 166 -3.86 11.13 1.92
C TYR A 166 -5.19 10.70 2.55
N GLY A 167 -6.30 11.22 2.02
CA GLY A 167 -7.66 10.79 2.38
C GLY A 167 -8.16 9.73 1.42
N VAL A 168 -8.92 8.74 1.91
CA VAL A 168 -9.66 7.82 1.05
C VAL A 168 -10.83 8.58 0.44
N ILE A 169 -10.93 8.57 -0.89
CA ILE A 169 -12.03 9.21 -1.62
C ILE A 169 -13.00 8.20 -2.24
N LYS A 170 -12.56 6.95 -2.44
CA LYS A 170 -13.42 5.85 -2.90
C LYS A 170 -12.84 4.50 -2.50
N ILE A 171 -13.71 3.55 -2.23
CA ILE A 171 -13.37 2.13 -2.06
C ILE A 171 -14.02 1.35 -3.19
N TYR A 172 -13.24 0.51 -3.87
CA TYR A 172 -13.71 -0.44 -4.87
C TYR A 172 -13.72 -1.83 -4.23
N PRO A 173 -14.89 -2.34 -3.83
CA PRO A 173 -14.97 -3.68 -3.27
C PRO A 173 -14.65 -4.72 -4.34
N PHE A 174 -13.98 -5.79 -3.91
CA PHE A 174 -13.84 -7.02 -4.66
C PHE A 174 -15.17 -7.76 -4.71
N SER A 175 -15.35 -8.56 -5.75
CA SER A 175 -16.56 -9.33 -5.96
C SER A 175 -16.65 -10.47 -4.96
N LYS A 176 -17.71 -10.49 -4.17
CA LYS A 176 -18.11 -11.67 -3.39
C LYS A 176 -18.90 -12.57 -4.32
N GLN A 177 -18.24 -13.29 -5.24
CA GLN A 177 -18.97 -14.21 -6.11
C GLN A 177 -19.53 -15.37 -5.27
N ASN A 178 -20.83 -15.32 -4.97
CA ASN A 178 -21.68 -16.49 -5.07
C ASN A 178 -22.26 -16.47 -6.49
N LEU A 179 -21.48 -16.92 -7.49
CA LEU A 179 -22.07 -17.30 -8.78
C LEU A 179 -22.71 -18.69 -8.63
N THR A 180 -23.78 -18.79 -7.83
CA THR A 180 -24.79 -19.82 -8.06
C THR A 180 -25.58 -19.40 -9.30
N LEU A 181 -25.04 -19.72 -10.47
CA LEU A 181 -25.80 -19.82 -11.71
C LEU A 181 -25.87 -21.31 -12.07
N PHE A 182 -26.83 -22.00 -11.46
CA PHE A 182 -27.44 -23.22 -11.96
C PHE A 182 -28.93 -23.14 -11.68
#